data_AF-A0A7U9TL12-F1
#
_entry.id   AF-A0A7U9TL12-F1
#
_cell.length_a   1.000
_cell.length_b   1.000
_cell.length_c   1.000
_cell.angle_alpha   90.00
_cell.angle_beta   90.00
_cell.angle_gamma   90.00
#
_symmetry.space_group_name_H-M   'P 1'
#
loop_
_entity.id
_entity.type
_entity.pdbx_description
1 polymer ?
#
loop_
_entity_poly.entity_id
_entity_poly.type
_entity_poly.pdbx_seq_one_letter_code
_entity_poly.pdbx_strand_id
1 'polypeptide(L)'
;MITIVTGKINEGKTTALKLMYHEDKKGDGFIAIKKMDGTNVHSFLATKLSTKEQKVLMLHKNYYSESFISTGKIGPYLINLFTLSWVEKSIEKMIKKKVEPIYLDEIGALELDGHGYDRILNKIIEANLDLIVTTRSDLLEKIKEHYNLKDVKVIEVSR
;
A
#
# COMPACT_ATOMS: atom_id res chain seq x y z
N MET A 1 2.63 -12.36 -12.10
CA MET A 1 3.98 -12.19 -11.50
C MET A 1 3.86 -11.27 -10.27
N ILE A 2 4.49 -11.63 -9.15
CA ILE A 2 4.48 -10.80 -7.94
C ILE A 2 5.88 -10.22 -7.72
N THR A 3 5.96 -8.90 -7.58
CA THR A 3 7.19 -8.19 -7.21
C THR A 3 7.02 -7.54 -5.84
N ILE A 4 7.95 -7.79 -4.93
CA ILE A 4 8.01 -7.16 -3.62
C ILE A 4 9.21 -6.22 -3.57
N VAL A 5 8.95 -4.94 -3.37
CA VAL A 5 9.97 -3.93 -3.05
C VAL A 5 10.13 -3.86 -1.54
N THR A 6 11.33 -4.16 -1.05
CA THR A 6 11.59 -4.29 0.40
C THR A 6 12.72 -3.39 0.87
N GLY A 7 12.70 -3.04 2.15
CA GLY A 7 13.66 -2.14 2.81
C GLY A 7 13.12 -1.61 4.14
N LYS A 8 13.96 -0.97 4.96
CA LYS A 8 13.57 -0.38 6.24
C LYS A 8 12.65 0.84 6.05
N ILE A 9 12.18 1.37 7.18
CA ILE A 9 11.40 2.63 7.18
C ILE A 9 12.28 3.74 6.59
N ASN A 10 11.68 4.57 5.71
CA ASN A 10 12.31 5.71 5.04
C ASN A 10 13.41 5.39 4.00
N GLU A 11 13.62 4.13 3.61
CA GLU A 11 14.63 3.76 2.59
C GLU A 11 14.14 3.95 1.14
N GLY A 12 13.04 4.66 0.92
CA GLY A 12 12.61 5.06 -0.42
C GLY A 12 11.73 4.04 -1.16
N LYS A 13 11.16 3.06 -0.47
CA LYS A 13 10.21 2.07 -1.04
C LYS A 13 9.09 2.69 -1.89
N THR A 14 8.34 3.64 -1.32
CA THR A 14 7.31 4.40 -2.04
C THR A 14 7.87 5.14 -3.25
N THR A 15 9.11 5.64 -3.17
CA THR A 15 9.80 6.30 -4.30
C THR A 15 10.11 5.30 -5.40
N ALA A 16 10.65 4.13 -5.07
CA ALA A 16 10.93 3.06 -6.02
C ALA A 16 9.64 2.60 -6.73
N LEU A 17 8.56 2.37 -5.97
CA LEU A 17 7.27 1.96 -6.54
C LEU A 17 6.71 3.02 -7.51
N LYS A 18 6.86 4.30 -7.15
CA LYS A 18 6.48 5.42 -8.01
C LYS A 18 7.35 5.49 -9.28
N LEU A 19 8.65 5.23 -9.19
CA LEU A 19 9.57 5.21 -10.34
C LEU A 19 9.20 4.07 -11.31
N MET A 20 8.99 2.85 -10.80
CA MET A 20 8.54 1.71 -11.60
C MET A 20 7.26 2.02 -12.39
N TYR A 21 6.27 2.65 -11.75
CA TYR A 21 5.07 3.10 -12.45
C TYR A 21 5.37 4.16 -13.52
N HIS A 22 6.31 5.09 -13.27
CA HIS A 22 6.62 6.16 -14.21
C HIS A 22 7.40 5.71 -15.44
N GLU A 23 8.24 4.69 -15.31
CA GLU A 23 9.05 4.15 -16.41
C GLU A 23 8.15 3.52 -17.48
N ASP A 24 7.20 2.68 -17.07
CA ASP A 24 6.35 1.95 -18.02
C ASP A 24 4.99 2.62 -18.26
N LYS A 25 4.50 3.44 -17.30
CA LYS A 25 3.13 3.99 -17.26
C LYS A 25 2.04 2.93 -17.50
N LYS A 26 2.34 1.68 -17.15
CA LYS A 26 1.42 0.55 -17.21
C LYS A 26 0.82 0.26 -15.84
N GLY A 27 -0.37 -0.32 -15.85
CA GLY A 27 -1.08 -0.67 -14.63
C GLY A 27 -1.68 0.53 -13.90
N ASP A 28 -2.07 0.31 -12.66
CA ASP A 28 -2.58 1.34 -11.76
C ASP A 28 -2.53 0.83 -10.31
N GLY A 29 -2.83 1.70 -9.35
CA GLY A 29 -2.89 1.32 -7.96
C GLY A 29 -2.65 2.52 -7.06
N PHE A 30 -2.13 2.25 -5.86
CA PHE A 30 -2.03 3.25 -4.82
C PHE A 30 -0.65 3.28 -4.18
N ILE A 31 -0.16 4.50 -3.96
CA ILE A 31 1.00 4.77 -3.13
C ILE A 31 0.62 5.59 -1.90
N ALA A 32 1.34 5.43 -0.79
CA ALA A 32 1.10 6.15 0.45
C ALA A 32 2.09 7.32 0.60
N ILE A 33 1.67 8.52 0.20
CA ILE A 33 2.52 9.72 0.29
C ILE A 33 2.51 10.28 1.71
N LYS A 34 3.67 10.25 2.35
CA LYS A 34 3.88 10.87 3.66
C LYS A 34 3.76 12.40 3.58
N LYS A 35 2.96 12.98 4.47
CA LYS A 35 2.87 14.42 4.71
C LYS A 35 3.48 14.76 6.06
N MET A 36 4.35 15.76 6.05
CA MET A 36 5.06 16.26 7.22
C MET A 36 4.44 17.58 7.68
N ASP A 37 4.43 17.79 8.99
CA ASP A 37 4.20 19.08 9.65
C ASP A 37 5.44 19.37 10.51
N GLY A 38 6.32 20.23 9.98
CA GLY A 38 7.68 20.38 10.49
C GLY A 38 8.43 19.04 10.48
N THR A 39 8.91 18.61 11.65
CA THR A 39 9.59 17.32 11.84
C THR A 39 8.63 16.16 12.12
N ASN A 40 7.35 16.43 12.32
CA ASN A 40 6.36 15.42 12.68
C ASN A 40 5.68 14.86 11.43
N VAL A 41 5.40 13.57 11.44
CA VAL A 41 4.54 12.97 10.41
C VAL A 41 3.10 13.35 10.72
N HIS A 42 2.49 14.13 9.84
CA HIS A 42 1.10 14.54 9.95
C HIS A 42 0.16 13.43 9.49
N SER A 43 0.32 12.97 8.24
CA SER A 43 -0.58 11.98 7.63
C SER A 43 0.11 11.18 6.52
N PHE A 44 -0.56 10.11 6.10
CA PHE A 44 -0.27 9.40 4.87
C PHE A 44 -1.46 9.53 3.92
N LEU A 45 -1.19 9.94 2.69
CA LEU A 45 -2.21 10.10 1.66
C LEU A 45 -2.17 8.91 0.69
N ALA A 46 -3.26 8.15 0.61
CA ALA A 46 -3.45 7.21 -0.49
C ALA A 46 -3.57 8.03 -1.78
N THR A 47 -2.65 7.81 -2.71
CA THR A 47 -2.55 8.51 -3.99
C THR A 47 -2.72 7.52 -5.11
N LYS A 48 -3.77 7.68 -5.92
CA LYS A 48 -3.99 6.85 -7.10
C LYS A 48 -2.96 7.18 -8.18
N LEU A 49 -2.26 6.17 -8.71
CA LEU A 49 -1.15 6.39 -9.62
C LEU A 49 -1.58 6.99 -10.96
N SER A 50 -2.68 6.52 -11.54
CA SER A 50 -3.19 7.00 -12.84
C SER A 50 -3.77 8.41 -12.81
N THR A 51 -4.58 8.72 -11.79
CA THR A 51 -5.32 10.00 -11.73
C THR A 51 -4.67 11.05 -10.86
N LYS A 52 -3.72 10.66 -10.01
CA LYS A 52 -3.14 11.49 -8.94
C LYS A 52 -4.15 11.97 -7.89
N GLU A 53 -5.37 11.42 -7.88
CA GLU A 53 -6.34 11.69 -6.82
C GLU A 53 -5.78 11.23 -5.47
N GLN A 54 -5.93 12.07 -4.43
CA GLN A 54 -5.38 11.82 -3.10
C GLN A 54 -6.48 11.87 -2.04
N LYS A 55 -6.41 10.95 -1.08
CA LYS A 55 -7.25 10.96 0.13
C LYS A 55 -6.43 10.61 1.36
N VAL A 56 -6.80 11.17 2.52
CA VAL A 56 -6.14 10.85 3.79
C VAL A 56 -6.42 9.39 4.14
N LEU A 57 -5.39 8.54 4.08
CA LEU A 57 -5.48 7.14 4.44
C LEU A 57 -5.24 6.95 5.94
N MET A 58 -4.22 7.61 6.46
CA MET A 58 -3.86 7.57 7.87
C MET A 58 -3.58 8.97 8.39
N LEU A 59 -4.07 9.28 9.59
CA LEU A 59 -3.81 10.55 10.27
C LEU A 59 -3.19 10.28 11.63
N HIS A 60 -2.13 11.01 11.97
CA HIS A 60 -1.53 10.90 13.29
C HIS A 60 -2.53 11.38 14.36
N LYS A 61 -2.69 10.63 15.45
CA LYS A 61 -3.72 10.85 16.47
C LYS A 61 -3.74 12.27 17.06
N ASN A 62 -2.60 12.94 17.12
CA ASN A 62 -2.48 14.31 17.64
C ASN A 62 -3.19 15.35 16.75
N TYR A 63 -3.44 15.04 15.48
CA TYR A 63 -4.15 15.92 14.54
C TYR A 63 -5.59 15.48 14.29
N TYR A 64 -6.03 14.41 14.96
CA TYR A 64 -7.35 13.86 14.74
C TYR A 64 -8.40 14.61 15.57
N SER A 65 -9.40 15.12 14.89
CA SER A 65 -10.54 15.86 15.46
C SER A 65 -11.86 15.26 14.97
N GLU A 66 -11.99 13.93 15.02
CA GLU A 66 -13.18 13.18 14.57
C GLU A 66 -13.55 13.40 13.09
N SER A 67 -12.56 13.73 12.26
CA SER A 67 -12.75 14.06 10.84
C SER A 67 -13.11 12.88 9.94
N PHE A 68 -13.04 11.65 10.44
CA PHE A 68 -13.46 10.43 9.75
C PHE A 68 -13.70 9.28 10.73
N ILE A 69 -14.44 8.25 10.31
CA ILE A 69 -14.58 7.01 11.07
C ILE A 69 -13.28 6.20 10.99
N SER A 70 -12.68 5.92 12.15
CA SER A 70 -11.47 5.09 12.21
C SER A 70 -11.82 3.61 12.23
N THR A 71 -11.16 2.82 11.39
CA THR A 71 -11.32 1.36 11.38
C THR A 71 -10.27 0.63 12.22
N GLY A 72 -9.31 1.36 12.79
CA GLY A 72 -8.17 0.80 13.50
C GLY A 72 -6.99 1.76 13.53
N LYS A 73 -5.86 1.30 14.08
CA LYS A 73 -4.63 2.10 14.16
C LYS A 73 -3.37 1.25 13.93
N ILE A 74 -2.33 1.90 13.43
CA ILE A 74 -0.96 1.37 13.42
C ILE A 74 -0.05 2.36 14.11
N GLY A 75 0.57 1.95 15.22
CA GLY A 75 1.29 2.87 16.09
C GLY A 75 0.41 4.08 16.48
N PRO A 76 0.86 5.33 16.23
CA PRO A 76 0.07 6.53 16.55
C PRO A 76 -0.90 6.96 15.44
N TYR A 77 -1.04 6.21 14.34
CA TYR A 77 -1.82 6.62 13.19
C TYR A 77 -3.19 5.92 13.14
N LEU A 78 -4.25 6.71 13.00
CA LEU A 78 -5.62 6.24 12.83
C LEU A 78 -5.91 6.02 11.34
N ILE A 79 -6.50 4.87 11.01
CA ILE A 79 -6.81 4.47 9.64
C ILE A 79 -8.20 4.98 9.26
N ASN A 80 -8.31 5.69 8.14
CA ASN A 80 -9.57 6.23 7.63
C ASN A 80 -10.36 5.17 6.87
N LEU A 81 -11.49 4.73 7.43
CA LEU A 81 -12.36 3.69 6.87
C LEU A 81 -12.85 4.04 5.45
N PHE A 82 -13.20 5.30 5.20
CA PHE A 82 -13.74 5.73 3.91
C PHE A 82 -12.68 5.71 2.81
N THR A 83 -11.45 6.09 3.15
CA THR A 83 -10.32 6.03 2.21
C THR A 83 -9.94 4.59 1.92
N LEU A 84 -9.87 3.72 2.94
CA LEU A 84 -9.61 2.30 2.75
C LEU A 84 -10.67 1.66 1.83
N SER A 85 -11.95 1.92 2.09
CA SER A 85 -13.06 1.46 1.25
C SER A 85 -12.97 1.97 -0.20
N TRP A 86 -12.49 3.19 -0.39
CA TRP A 86 -12.28 3.76 -1.73
C TRP A 86 -11.12 3.07 -2.48
N VAL A 87 -10.02 2.78 -1.78
CA VAL A 87 -8.90 2.00 -2.33
C VAL A 87 -9.39 0.61 -2.74
N GLU A 88 -10.04 -0.13 -1.84
CA GLU A 88 -10.55 -1.48 -2.13
C GLU A 88 -11.49 -1.50 -3.34
N LYS A 89 -12.51 -0.62 -3.37
CA LYS A 89 -13.45 -0.52 -4.51
C LYS A 89 -12.76 -0.15 -5.81
N SER A 90 -11.69 0.64 -5.75
CA SER A 90 -10.91 1.00 -6.93
C SER A 90 -10.11 -0.19 -7.46
N ILE A 91 -9.51 -0.98 -6.57
CA ILE A 91 -8.78 -2.20 -6.93
C ILE A 91 -9.75 -3.29 -7.43
N GLU A 92 -10.93 -3.45 -6.84
CA GLU A 92 -11.94 -4.37 -7.35
C GLU A 92 -12.33 -4.05 -8.81
N LYS A 93 -12.38 -2.75 -9.17
CA LYS A 93 -12.58 -2.32 -10.56
C LYS A 93 -11.37 -2.64 -11.44
N MET A 94 -10.15 -2.50 -10.92
CA MET A 94 -8.91 -2.86 -11.62
C MET A 94 -8.87 -4.37 -11.92
N ILE A 95 -9.21 -5.20 -10.94
CA ILE A 95 -9.30 -6.67 -11.08
C ILE A 95 -10.31 -7.03 -12.18
N LYS A 96 -11.52 -6.47 -12.13
CA LYS A 96 -12.56 -6.72 -13.16
C LYS A 96 -12.12 -6.33 -14.56
N LYS A 97 -11.30 -5.28 -14.68
CA LYS A 97 -10.77 -4.78 -15.95
C LYS A 97 -9.44 -5.43 -16.35
N LYS A 98 -8.90 -6.35 -15.54
CA LYS A 98 -7.57 -6.95 -15.73
C LYS A 98 -6.49 -5.89 -15.93
N VAL A 99 -6.50 -4.85 -15.10
CA VAL A 99 -5.43 -3.82 -15.10
C VAL A 99 -4.18 -4.43 -14.47
N GLU A 100 -3.05 -4.32 -15.17
CA GLU A 100 -1.78 -4.91 -14.75
C GLU A 100 -0.59 -4.00 -15.06
N PRO A 101 0.41 -3.91 -14.17
CA PRO A 101 0.39 -4.45 -12.80
C PRO A 101 -0.50 -3.63 -11.85
N ILE A 102 -0.94 -4.24 -10.75
CA ILE A 102 -1.58 -3.55 -9.62
C ILE A 102 -0.52 -3.14 -8.61
N TYR A 103 -0.52 -1.87 -8.20
CA TYR A 103 0.43 -1.28 -7.26
C TYR A 103 -0.18 -1.06 -5.87
N LEU A 104 0.51 -1.48 -4.81
CA LEU A 104 0.06 -1.29 -3.43
C LEU A 104 1.21 -0.93 -2.47
N ASP A 105 1.02 0.12 -1.68
CA ASP A 105 1.96 0.62 -0.68
C ASP A 105 1.22 0.85 0.66
N GLU A 106 1.57 0.21 1.77
CA GLU A 106 2.55 -0.85 2.03
C GLU A 106 1.80 -2.05 2.65
N ILE A 107 2.22 -3.29 2.36
CA ILE A 107 1.72 -4.51 3.01
C ILE A 107 2.58 -4.80 4.24
N GLY A 108 1.98 -4.88 5.42
CA GLY A 108 2.73 -5.05 6.66
C GLY A 108 1.96 -5.77 7.76
N ALA A 109 2.22 -5.38 9.01
CA ALA A 109 1.65 -6.04 10.18
C ALA A 109 0.11 -6.02 10.21
N LEU A 110 -0.51 -4.94 9.70
CA LEU A 110 -1.97 -4.86 9.64
C LEU A 110 -2.54 -5.99 8.78
N GLU A 111 -1.96 -6.18 7.59
CA GLU A 111 -2.42 -7.19 6.64
C GLU A 111 -2.18 -8.61 7.16
N LEU A 112 -1.04 -8.86 7.82
CA LEU A 112 -0.75 -10.14 8.49
C LEU A 112 -1.77 -10.50 9.58
N ASP A 113 -2.41 -9.49 10.19
CA ASP A 113 -3.44 -9.66 11.23
C ASP A 113 -4.87 -9.66 10.64
N GLY A 114 -5.03 -9.69 9.32
CA GLY A 114 -6.35 -9.70 8.66
C GLY A 114 -7.01 -8.32 8.53
N HIS A 115 -6.24 -7.25 8.65
CA HIS A 115 -6.70 -5.86 8.56
C HIS A 115 -6.12 -5.13 7.33
N GLY A 116 -6.47 -3.85 7.18
CA GLY A 116 -5.92 -3.02 6.11
C GLY A 116 -6.28 -3.54 4.73
N TYR A 117 -5.27 -3.87 3.92
CA TYR A 117 -5.43 -4.37 2.56
C TYR A 117 -5.58 -5.89 2.45
N ASP A 118 -5.60 -6.65 3.55
CA ASP A 118 -5.55 -8.12 3.52
C ASP A 118 -6.58 -8.74 2.55
N ARG A 119 -7.85 -8.38 2.72
CA ARG A 119 -8.96 -8.88 1.90
C ARG A 119 -8.75 -8.59 0.41
N ILE A 120 -8.34 -7.37 0.07
CA ILE A 120 -8.18 -6.98 -1.34
C ILE A 120 -6.89 -7.54 -1.94
N LEU A 121 -5.84 -7.74 -1.14
CA LEU A 121 -4.60 -8.38 -1.55
C LEU A 121 -4.85 -9.84 -1.96
N ASN A 122 -5.59 -10.61 -1.14
CA ASN A 122 -6.01 -11.96 -1.49
C ASN A 122 -6.76 -12.01 -2.82
N LYS A 123 -7.70 -11.07 -3.05
CA LYS A 123 -8.43 -10.99 -4.33
C LYS A 123 -7.53 -10.70 -5.54
N ILE A 124 -6.48 -9.88 -5.37
CA ILE A 124 -5.52 -9.63 -6.46
C ILE A 124 -4.75 -10.92 -6.79
N ILE A 125 -4.28 -11.62 -5.75
CA ILE A 125 -3.51 -12.87 -5.88
C ILE A 125 -4.36 -13.96 -6.55
N GLU A 126 -5.60 -14.16 -6.08
CA GLU A 126 -6.56 -15.13 -6.64
C GLU A 126 -6.91 -14.83 -8.10
N ALA A 127 -6.95 -13.55 -8.48
CA ALA A 127 -7.18 -13.14 -9.86
C ALA A 127 -5.99 -13.41 -10.79
N ASN A 128 -4.85 -13.86 -10.23
CA ASN A 128 -3.60 -14.13 -10.94
C ASN A 128 -3.11 -12.94 -11.78
N LEU A 129 -3.24 -11.74 -11.23
CA LEU A 129 -2.79 -10.51 -11.88
C LEU A 129 -1.36 -10.14 -11.46
N ASP A 130 -0.63 -9.44 -12.33
CA ASP A 130 0.65 -8.87 -11.96
C ASP A 130 0.50 -7.87 -10.79
N LEU A 131 1.32 -8.04 -9.75
CA LEU A 131 1.24 -7.28 -8.51
C LEU A 131 2.62 -6.75 -8.13
N ILE A 132 2.67 -5.46 -7.77
CA ILE A 132 3.87 -4.81 -7.25
C ILE A 132 3.51 -4.20 -5.90
N VAL A 133 4.11 -4.72 -4.83
CA VAL A 133 3.87 -4.27 -3.45
C VAL A 133 5.14 -3.81 -2.79
N THR A 134 5.02 -2.96 -1.79
CA THR A 134 6.10 -2.68 -0.84
C THR A 134 5.86 -3.42 0.47
N THR A 135 6.95 -3.77 1.15
CA THR A 135 6.92 -4.19 2.55
C THR A 135 8.23 -3.85 3.27
N ARG A 136 8.24 -3.95 4.60
CA ARG A 136 9.48 -3.85 5.37
C ARG A 136 10.29 -5.15 5.26
N SER A 137 11.61 -5.01 5.29
CA SER A 137 12.52 -6.16 5.21
C SER A 137 12.34 -7.16 6.34
N ASP A 138 12.00 -6.70 7.55
CA ASP A 138 11.71 -7.54 8.71
C ASP A 138 10.37 -8.32 8.63
N LEU A 139 9.51 -7.98 7.66
CA LEU A 139 8.22 -8.64 7.44
C LEU A 139 8.17 -9.46 6.15
N LEU A 140 9.20 -9.39 5.30
CA LEU A 140 9.22 -10.01 3.97
C LEU A 140 8.87 -11.50 4.00
N GLU A 141 9.60 -12.30 4.80
CA GLU A 141 9.38 -13.74 4.83
C GLU A 141 8.04 -14.11 5.44
N LYS A 142 7.58 -13.37 6.46
CA LYS A 142 6.25 -13.55 7.06
C LYS A 142 5.14 -13.32 6.05
N ILE A 143 5.25 -12.30 5.20
CA ILE A 143 4.27 -12.00 4.17
C ILE A 143 4.26 -13.07 3.08
N LYS A 144 5.45 -13.52 2.64
CA LYS A 144 5.55 -14.61 1.66
C LYS A 144 4.88 -15.88 2.18
N GLU A 145 5.11 -16.24 3.44
CA GLU A 145 4.50 -17.38 4.09
C GLU A 145 2.99 -17.22 4.25
N HIS A 146 2.54 -16.10 4.82
CA HIS A 146 1.12 -15.82 5.10
C HIS A 146 0.25 -15.90 3.85
N TYR A 147 0.70 -15.33 2.73
CA TYR A 147 -0.03 -15.34 1.47
C TYR A 147 0.36 -16.50 0.53
N ASN A 148 1.22 -17.43 0.99
CA ASN A 148 1.73 -18.54 0.19
C ASN A 148 2.26 -18.10 -1.20
N LEU A 149 3.02 -17.00 -1.22
CA LEU A 149 3.49 -16.38 -2.46
C LEU A 149 4.60 -17.23 -3.09
N LYS A 150 4.39 -17.66 -4.33
CA LYS A 150 5.36 -18.41 -5.13
C LYS A 150 5.98 -17.52 -6.21
N ASP A 151 7.22 -17.81 -6.59
CA ASP A 151 7.93 -17.14 -7.68
C ASP A 151 7.96 -15.60 -7.57
N VAL A 152 8.25 -15.12 -6.35
CA VAL A 152 8.29 -13.69 -6.03
C VAL A 152 9.63 -13.08 -6.46
N LYS A 153 9.57 -12.02 -7.26
CA LYS A 153 10.72 -11.15 -7.49
C LYS A 153 10.88 -10.19 -6.32
N VAL A 154 12.04 -10.21 -5.67
CA VAL A 154 12.35 -9.26 -4.59
C VAL A 154 13.29 -8.18 -5.10
N ILE A 155 12.96 -6.92 -4.81
CA ILE A 155 13.80 -5.76 -5.08
C ILE A 155 14.12 -5.11 -3.73
N GLU A 156 15.37 -5.19 -3.30
CA GLU A 156 15.82 -4.51 -2.09
C GLU A 156 16.22 -3.08 -2.40
N VAL A 157 15.67 -2.13 -1.64
CA VAL A 157 16.09 -0.73 -1.66
C VAL A 157 16.93 -0.45 -0.43
N SER A 158 18.12 0.11 -0.66
CA SER A 158 18.97 0.68 0.37
C SER A 158 19.34 2.09 -0.05
N ARG A 159 19.32 3.02 0.90
CA ARG A 159 19.80 4.39 0.74
C ARG A 159 20.96 4.63 1.68
#